data_AF-A0A925P6A2-F1
#
_entry.id   AF-A0A925P6A2-F1
#
_cell.length_a   1.000
_cell.length_b   1.000
_cell.length_c   1.000
_cell.angle_alpha   90.00
_cell.angle_beta   90.00
_cell.angle_gamma   90.00
#
_symmetry.space_group_name_H-M   'P 1'
#
loop_
_entity.id
_entity.type
_entity.pdbx_description
1 polymer ?
#
loop_
_entity_poly.entity_id
_entity_poly.type
_entity_poly.pdbx_seq_one_letter_code
_entity_poly.pdbx_strand_id
1 'polypeptide(L)'
;AAFALLVADRKWGSEGEIDYRAAAVGIIESLMKWSINKPSFTVSRGEFESGFTMSSYHIVNYFPAFAAASGDERWHQVTAASYAMYDHFLKLNPSTGLTPFTFTVKDYSYSKRGFSYGYDSSRVPWRVGVDFLWHGTAHSPLARTLPATNARWLRSVTGGNPAEVNVAYELDGKQKGSNRDPRVTVPPIAVGAMVDASQQEWLDTLYAWLRVQVPGVETPGARPSYFGDAVMLSCMLVLTGNMPDLASLPPAPARQAHLSPL
;
A
#
# COMPACT_ATOMS: atom_id res chain seq x y z
N ALA A 1 1.43 7.57 -9.99
CA ALA A 1 2.04 8.15 -11.21
C ALA A 1 3.57 8.21 -11.08
N ALA A 2 4.13 9.08 -10.24
CA ALA A 2 5.58 9.23 -10.04
C ALA A 2 6.35 7.90 -9.93
N PHE A 3 5.94 7.01 -9.01
CA PHE A 3 6.59 5.71 -8.84
C PHE A 3 6.57 4.88 -10.13
N ALA A 4 5.45 4.82 -10.85
CA ALA A 4 5.35 4.07 -12.11
C ALA A 4 6.26 4.64 -13.21
N LEU A 5 6.48 5.96 -13.25
CA LEU A 5 7.44 6.58 -14.16
C LEU A 5 8.89 6.24 -13.78
N LEU A 6 9.22 6.14 -12.49
CA LEU A 6 10.52 5.62 -12.06
C LEU A 6 10.72 4.16 -12.49
N VAL A 7 9.67 3.33 -12.41
CA VAL A 7 9.71 1.96 -12.94
C VAL A 7 9.91 1.96 -14.45
N ALA A 8 9.22 2.83 -15.18
CA ALA A 8 9.37 2.96 -16.63
C ALA A 8 10.78 3.40 -17.04
N ASP A 9 11.37 4.38 -16.34
CA ASP A 9 12.77 4.79 -16.53
C ASP A 9 13.73 3.60 -16.35
N ARG A 10 13.58 2.81 -15.28
CA ARG A 10 14.39 1.60 -15.08
C ARG A 10 14.16 0.55 -16.15
N LYS A 11 12.92 0.37 -16.59
CA LYS A 11 12.55 -0.72 -17.50
C LYS A 11 12.86 -0.42 -18.97
N TRP A 12 12.73 0.83 -19.39
CA TRP A 12 12.77 1.23 -20.80
C TRP A 12 13.78 2.34 -21.11
N GLY A 13 14.38 2.95 -20.07
CA GLY A 13 15.25 4.12 -20.23
C GLY A 13 14.45 5.39 -20.56
N SER A 14 15.11 6.54 -20.45
CA SER A 14 14.50 7.87 -20.67
C SER A 14 15.05 8.61 -21.89
N GLU A 15 15.69 7.90 -22.83
CA GLU A 15 16.23 8.47 -24.08
C GLU A 15 15.22 8.42 -25.25
N GLY A 16 14.03 7.86 -25.02
CA GLY A 16 12.98 7.74 -26.03
C GLY A 16 12.11 8.99 -26.17
N GLU A 17 10.91 8.82 -26.74
CA GLU A 17 9.92 9.91 -26.92
C GLU A 17 9.49 10.55 -25.59
N ILE A 18 9.49 9.75 -24.51
CA ILE A 18 9.13 10.21 -23.17
C ILE A 18 10.36 10.09 -22.27
N ASP A 19 10.79 11.22 -21.72
CA ASP A 19 11.76 11.25 -20.62
C ASP A 19 11.02 10.90 -19.31
N TYR A 20 10.92 9.60 -19.02
CA TYR A 20 10.21 9.11 -17.83
C TYR A 20 10.84 9.63 -16.54
N ARG A 21 12.17 9.77 -16.49
CA ARG A 21 12.88 10.28 -15.32
C ARG A 21 12.54 11.73 -15.06
N ALA A 22 12.63 12.62 -16.05
CA ALA A 22 12.28 14.01 -15.89
C ALA A 22 10.80 14.17 -15.50
N ALA A 23 9.91 13.41 -16.13
CA ALA A 23 8.49 13.41 -15.77
C ALA A 23 8.26 12.92 -14.33
N ALA A 24 8.96 11.88 -13.88
CA ALA A 24 8.89 11.39 -12.51
C ALA A 24 9.35 12.45 -11.51
N VAL A 25 10.54 13.03 -11.72
CA VAL A 25 11.13 14.03 -10.82
C VAL A 25 10.25 15.27 -10.72
N GLY A 26 9.71 15.77 -11.83
CA GLY A 26 8.79 16.92 -11.80
C GLY A 26 7.54 16.67 -10.95
N ILE A 27 6.96 15.46 -11.01
CA ILE A 27 5.83 15.09 -10.14
C ILE A 27 6.29 14.95 -8.69
N ILE A 28 7.46 14.35 -8.43
CA ILE A 28 8.00 14.17 -7.08
C ILE A 28 8.23 15.53 -6.39
N GLU A 29 8.87 16.48 -7.07
CA GLU A 29 9.08 17.83 -6.54
C GLU A 29 7.74 18.53 -6.25
N SER A 30 6.77 18.37 -7.15
CA SER A 30 5.42 18.92 -6.99
C SER A 30 4.69 18.31 -5.79
N LEU A 31 4.82 16.99 -5.57
CA LEU A 31 4.26 16.30 -4.41
C LEU A 31 4.88 16.82 -3.12
N MET A 32 6.21 16.97 -3.06
CA MET A 32 6.86 17.52 -1.86
C MET A 32 6.38 18.95 -1.59
N LYS A 33 6.23 19.78 -2.62
CA LYS A 33 5.77 21.17 -2.47
C LYS A 33 4.32 21.26 -1.97
N TRP A 34 3.41 20.52 -2.60
CA TRP A 34 1.97 20.74 -2.47
C TRP A 34 1.20 19.64 -1.75
N SER A 35 1.76 18.43 -1.65
CA SER A 35 1.06 17.25 -1.11
C SER A 35 1.70 16.72 0.19
N ILE A 36 2.56 17.50 0.84
CA ILE A 36 3.18 17.16 2.14
C ILE A 36 2.93 18.28 3.15
N ASN A 37 2.25 17.95 4.25
CA ASN A 37 1.89 18.87 5.33
C ASN A 37 3.12 19.22 6.17
N LYS A 38 3.70 20.41 5.99
CA LYS A 38 4.83 20.88 6.80
C LYS A 38 4.33 21.66 8.02
N PRO A 39 4.95 21.51 9.21
CA PRO A 39 6.18 20.77 9.49
C PRO A 39 5.98 19.28 9.86
N SER A 40 4.76 18.73 9.80
CA SER A 40 4.48 17.35 10.24
C SER A 40 5.03 16.24 9.32
N PHE A 41 5.33 16.58 8.06
CA PHE A 41 5.69 15.65 6.98
C PHE A 41 4.69 14.51 6.69
N THR A 42 3.47 14.61 7.22
CA THR A 42 2.37 13.73 6.81
C THR A 42 1.93 14.02 5.38
N VAL A 43 1.45 12.99 4.68
CA VAL A 43 0.95 13.15 3.31
C VAL A 43 -0.37 13.91 3.36
N SER A 44 -0.55 14.90 2.50
CA SER A 44 -1.85 15.60 2.32
C SER A 44 -2.73 14.82 1.34
N ARG A 45 -4.03 15.04 1.41
CA ARG A 45 -4.98 14.54 0.41
C ARG A 45 -4.93 15.30 -0.91
N GLY A 46 -4.35 16.51 -0.91
CA GLY A 46 -4.16 17.34 -2.08
C GLY A 46 -3.71 18.76 -1.71
N GLU A 47 -3.41 19.57 -2.72
CA GLU A 47 -2.86 20.93 -2.57
C GLU A 47 -3.73 21.85 -1.70
N PHE A 48 -5.06 21.72 -1.78
CA PHE A 48 -6.01 22.60 -1.08
C PHE A 48 -6.73 21.91 0.09
N GLU A 49 -6.34 20.68 0.44
CA GLU A 49 -6.91 19.98 1.59
C GLU A 49 -6.01 20.15 2.81
N SER A 50 -6.59 20.50 3.95
CA SER A 50 -5.87 20.71 5.20
C SER A 50 -6.63 20.17 6.41
N GLY A 51 -5.90 19.96 7.50
CA GLY A 51 -6.46 19.56 8.80
C GLY A 51 -6.67 18.06 9.00
N PHE A 52 -6.88 17.28 7.94
CA PHE A 52 -6.99 15.82 8.01
C PHE A 52 -6.36 15.13 6.79
N THR A 53 -6.03 13.85 6.93
CA THR A 53 -5.48 13.02 5.85
C THR A 53 -5.95 11.57 5.98
N MET A 54 -5.36 10.66 5.19
CA MET A 54 -5.72 9.24 5.08
C MET A 54 -4.53 8.32 5.34
N SER A 55 -4.76 7.26 6.11
CA SER A 55 -3.71 6.29 6.46
C SER A 55 -3.12 5.59 5.24
N SER A 56 -3.95 5.34 4.23
CA SER A 56 -3.55 4.63 3.00
C SER A 56 -2.73 5.44 2.00
N TYR A 57 -2.60 6.76 2.19
CA TYR A 57 -1.77 7.62 1.33
C TYR A 57 -0.30 7.65 1.75
N HIS A 58 0.01 7.11 2.94
CA HIS A 58 1.36 7.03 3.48
C HIS A 58 2.08 5.78 2.92
N ILE A 59 2.41 5.83 1.61
CA ILE A 59 3.01 4.72 0.87
C ILE A 59 4.51 4.64 1.15
N VAL A 60 4.86 4.11 2.33
CA VAL A 60 6.22 4.09 2.90
C VAL A 60 7.29 3.46 2.01
N ASN A 61 6.92 2.49 1.16
CA ASN A 61 7.85 1.85 0.23
C ASN A 61 8.21 2.73 -0.99
N TYR A 62 7.50 3.83 -1.26
CA TYR A 62 7.79 4.71 -2.41
C TYR A 62 8.67 5.90 -2.07
N PHE A 63 8.56 6.43 -0.85
CA PHE A 63 9.25 7.67 -0.47
C PHE A 63 10.79 7.56 -0.52
N PRO A 64 11.42 6.44 -0.13
CA PRO A 64 12.87 6.26 -0.32
C PRO A 64 13.29 6.34 -1.80
N ALA A 65 12.49 5.77 -2.71
CA ALA A 65 12.73 5.89 -4.15
C ALA A 65 12.58 7.34 -4.64
N PHE A 66 11.67 8.12 -4.03
CA PHE A 66 11.52 9.54 -4.34
C PHE A 66 12.72 10.37 -3.86
N ALA A 67 13.25 10.07 -2.67
CA ALA A 67 14.50 10.67 -2.18
C ALA A 67 15.65 10.42 -3.17
N ALA A 68 15.86 9.15 -3.55
CA ALA A 68 16.93 8.75 -4.46
C ALA A 68 16.79 9.38 -5.86
N ALA A 69 15.57 9.51 -6.39
CA ALA A 69 15.35 10.06 -7.73
C ALA A 69 15.50 11.59 -7.79
N SER A 70 15.08 12.31 -6.74
CA SER A 70 15.06 13.78 -6.71
C SER A 70 16.25 14.41 -5.98
N GLY A 71 16.97 13.66 -5.14
CA GLY A 71 17.97 14.18 -4.21
C GLY A 71 17.39 14.94 -3.02
N ASP A 72 16.06 14.91 -2.83
CA ASP A 72 15.39 15.62 -1.75
C ASP A 72 15.24 14.75 -0.50
N GLU A 73 16.17 14.91 0.45
CA GLU A 73 16.22 14.20 1.73
C GLU A 73 14.96 14.36 2.59
N ARG A 74 14.10 15.36 2.31
CA ARG A 74 12.83 15.53 3.04
C ARG A 74 11.89 14.32 2.87
N TRP A 75 12.04 13.53 1.82
CA TRP A 75 11.28 12.29 1.66
C TRP A 75 11.55 11.27 2.77
N HIS A 76 12.75 11.24 3.36
CA HIS A 76 13.01 10.41 4.53
C HIS A 76 12.22 10.88 5.77
N GLN A 77 11.96 12.19 5.89
CA GLN A 77 11.09 12.72 6.94
C GLN A 77 9.64 12.31 6.72
N VAL A 78 9.19 12.20 5.46
CA VAL A 78 7.85 11.66 5.12
C VAL A 78 7.75 10.18 5.48
N THR A 79 8.77 9.37 5.20
CA THR A 79 8.82 7.96 5.65
C THR A 79 8.76 7.85 7.17
N ALA A 80 9.56 8.64 7.89
CA ALA A 80 9.58 8.64 9.35
C ALA A 80 8.23 9.07 9.96
N ALA A 81 7.63 10.15 9.46
CA ALA A 81 6.32 10.63 9.90
C ALA A 81 5.21 9.60 9.62
N SER A 82 5.28 8.90 8.49
CA SER A 82 4.35 7.82 8.14
C SER A 82 4.43 6.67 9.15
N TYR A 83 5.64 6.23 9.49
CA TYR A 83 5.83 5.18 10.50
C TYR A 83 5.46 5.64 11.91
N ALA A 84 5.69 6.90 12.28
CA ALA A 84 5.24 7.44 13.56
C ALA A 84 3.70 7.44 13.68
N MET A 85 3.00 7.76 12.59
CA MET A 85 1.54 7.66 12.53
C MET A 85 1.06 6.20 12.66
N TYR A 86 1.72 5.26 11.97
CA TYR A 86 1.40 3.84 12.10
C TYR A 86 1.67 3.29 13.50
N ASP A 87 2.76 3.70 14.14
CA ASP A 87 3.10 3.35 15.52
C ASP A 87 2.02 3.82 16.50
N HIS A 88 1.55 5.07 16.32
CA HIS A 88 0.49 5.63 17.14
C HIS A 88 -0.78 4.79 17.09
N PHE A 89 -1.28 4.45 15.90
CA PHE A 89 -2.49 3.64 15.77
C PHE A 89 -2.30 2.19 16.20
N LEU A 90 -1.10 1.60 16.01
CA LEU A 90 -0.80 0.27 16.52
C LEU A 90 -0.83 0.24 18.05
N LYS A 91 -0.29 1.26 18.72
CA LYS A 91 -0.33 1.36 20.19
C LYS A 91 -1.75 1.49 20.74
N LEU A 92 -2.63 2.19 20.02
CA LEU A 92 -4.05 2.30 20.38
C LEU A 92 -4.86 1.05 20.07
N ASN A 93 -4.46 0.28 19.06
CA ASN A 93 -5.17 -0.91 18.59
C ASN A 93 -4.24 -2.13 18.49
N PRO A 94 -3.59 -2.56 19.59
CA PRO A 94 -2.49 -3.53 19.54
C PRO A 94 -2.94 -4.93 19.10
N SER A 95 -4.21 -5.29 19.29
CA SER A 95 -4.78 -6.57 18.87
C SER A 95 -5.11 -6.64 17.38
N THR A 96 -5.24 -5.50 16.70
CA THR A 96 -5.73 -5.42 15.32
C THR A 96 -4.75 -4.76 14.36
N GLY A 97 -3.94 -3.82 14.85
CA GLY A 97 -3.08 -2.94 14.06
C GLY A 97 -3.86 -2.05 13.09
N LEU A 98 -5.17 -1.88 13.26
CA LEU A 98 -5.98 -1.15 12.29
C LEU A 98 -5.74 0.36 12.39
N THR A 99 -5.67 0.98 11.22
CA THR A 99 -5.58 2.43 11.06
C THR A 99 -6.89 2.98 10.50
N PRO A 100 -7.31 4.19 10.88
CA PRO A 100 -8.55 4.79 10.40
C PRO A 100 -8.49 5.10 8.90
N PHE A 101 -9.66 5.20 8.27
CA PHE A 101 -9.80 5.80 6.94
C PHE A 101 -9.18 7.21 6.91
N THR A 102 -9.67 8.12 7.76
CA THR A 102 -9.13 9.47 7.88
C THR A 102 -8.82 9.83 9.33
N PHE A 103 -7.86 10.74 9.53
CA PHE A 103 -7.49 11.27 10.85
C PHE A 103 -7.02 12.71 10.74
N THR A 104 -7.09 13.47 11.83
CA THR A 104 -6.57 14.85 11.89
C THR A 104 -5.05 14.87 11.87
N VAL A 105 -4.45 15.77 11.09
CA VAL A 105 -2.98 15.88 10.99
C VAL A 105 -2.34 16.32 12.32
N LYS A 106 -3.09 17.09 13.14
CA LYS A 106 -2.59 17.69 14.37
C LYS A 106 -2.25 16.66 15.46
N ASP A 107 -3.13 15.68 15.65
CA ASP A 107 -3.10 14.78 16.81
C ASP A 107 -3.57 13.35 16.51
N TYR A 108 -3.71 13.00 15.24
CA TYR A 108 -4.15 11.67 14.77
C TYR A 108 -5.52 11.23 15.30
N SER A 109 -6.35 12.21 15.70
CA SER A 109 -7.68 11.98 16.25
C SER A 109 -8.77 11.92 15.16
N TYR A 110 -10.01 11.74 15.62
CA TYR A 110 -11.18 11.60 14.77
C TYR A 110 -11.34 12.75 13.78
N SER A 111 -11.46 12.39 12.50
CA SER A 111 -11.87 13.29 11.43
C SER A 111 -13.36 13.08 11.12
N LYS A 112 -14.10 14.17 10.86
CA LYS A 112 -15.54 14.13 10.50
C LYS A 112 -15.84 13.34 9.21
N ARG A 113 -14.82 12.96 8.44
CA ARG A 113 -14.95 12.15 7.21
C ARG A 113 -15.03 10.64 7.47
N GLY A 114 -14.68 10.17 8.67
CA GLY A 114 -14.79 8.76 9.07
C GLY A 114 -13.48 8.19 9.61
N PHE A 115 -13.59 7.31 10.60
CA PHE A 115 -12.47 6.84 11.42
C PHE A 115 -12.38 5.30 11.51
N SER A 116 -13.23 4.59 10.78
CA SER A 116 -13.22 3.13 10.71
C SER A 116 -12.19 2.61 9.72
N TYR A 117 -11.83 1.34 9.86
CA TYR A 117 -11.10 0.58 8.86
C TYR A 117 -12.06 0.11 7.76
N GLY A 118 -11.71 0.30 6.49
CA GLY A 118 -12.59 -0.03 5.36
C GLY A 118 -11.90 0.23 4.02
N TYR A 119 -12.65 0.54 2.97
CA TYR A 119 -12.15 0.63 1.59
C TYR A 119 -10.78 1.29 1.45
N ASP A 120 -10.59 2.47 2.00
CA ASP A 120 -9.32 3.18 1.86
C ASP A 120 -8.19 2.57 2.69
N SER A 121 -8.38 2.46 4.02
CA SER A 121 -7.36 1.96 4.95
C SER A 121 -7.07 0.46 4.81
N SER A 122 -7.93 -0.29 4.09
CA SER A 122 -7.70 -1.68 3.69
C SER A 122 -6.36 -1.89 3.00
N ARG A 123 -5.84 -0.86 2.30
CA ARG A 123 -4.59 -0.93 1.55
C ARG A 123 -3.34 -0.81 2.41
N VAL A 124 -3.44 -0.42 3.69
CA VAL A 124 -2.28 -0.20 4.57
C VAL A 124 -1.40 -1.45 4.73
N PRO A 125 -1.94 -2.67 5.00
CA PRO A 125 -1.12 -3.88 5.05
C PRO A 125 -0.33 -4.13 3.76
N TRP A 126 -0.89 -3.81 2.58
CA TRP A 126 -0.16 -3.87 1.32
C TRP A 126 0.96 -2.83 1.24
N ARG A 127 0.67 -1.56 1.55
CA ARG A 127 1.66 -0.47 1.47
C ARG A 127 2.86 -0.72 2.38
N VAL A 128 2.60 -1.17 3.60
CA VAL A 128 3.64 -1.40 4.62
C VAL A 128 4.32 -2.75 4.42
N GLY A 129 3.57 -3.80 4.07
CA GLY A 129 4.13 -5.12 3.82
C GLY A 129 5.12 -5.14 2.67
N VAL A 130 4.87 -4.37 1.60
CA VAL A 130 5.83 -4.26 0.48
C VAL A 130 7.15 -3.61 0.92
N ASP A 131 7.13 -2.65 1.84
CA ASP A 131 8.37 -2.06 2.38
C ASP A 131 9.24 -3.13 3.06
N PHE A 132 8.61 -4.05 3.82
CA PHE A 132 9.31 -5.18 4.40
C PHE A 132 9.83 -6.17 3.34
N LEU A 133 9.03 -6.49 2.34
CA LEU A 133 9.43 -7.43 1.29
C LEU A 133 10.61 -6.90 0.47
N TRP A 134 10.74 -5.59 0.30
CA TRP A 134 11.84 -4.97 -0.43
C TRP A 134 13.06 -4.66 0.44
N HIS A 135 12.86 -4.22 1.68
CA HIS A 135 13.92 -3.63 2.51
C HIS A 135 14.04 -4.23 3.92
N GLY A 136 13.28 -5.28 4.22
CA GLY A 136 13.21 -5.86 5.56
C GLY A 136 12.78 -4.80 6.59
N THR A 137 13.54 -4.67 7.67
CA THR A 137 13.26 -3.68 8.73
C THR A 137 14.18 -2.46 8.66
N ALA A 138 14.85 -2.22 7.53
CA ALA A 138 15.82 -1.13 7.39
C ALA A 138 15.19 0.25 7.64
N HIS A 139 13.95 0.47 7.19
CA HIS A 139 13.23 1.72 7.41
C HIS A 139 12.50 1.77 8.77
N SER A 140 11.94 0.64 9.21
CA SER A 140 11.26 0.53 10.50
C SER A 140 10.97 -0.94 10.86
N PRO A 141 11.04 -1.36 12.13
CA PRO A 141 10.51 -2.64 12.59
C PRO A 141 9.00 -2.81 12.32
N LEU A 142 8.26 -1.70 12.22
CA LEU A 142 6.83 -1.71 11.93
C LEU A 142 6.51 -2.22 10.52
N ALA A 143 7.47 -2.19 9.59
CA ALA A 143 7.34 -2.78 8.26
C ALA A 143 6.92 -4.26 8.35
N ARG A 144 7.37 -4.97 9.40
CA ARG A 144 6.95 -6.34 9.71
C ARG A 144 5.77 -6.39 10.68
N THR A 145 5.86 -5.70 11.81
CA THR A 145 4.93 -5.89 12.93
C THR A 145 3.49 -5.49 12.62
N LEU A 146 3.29 -4.38 11.90
CA LEU A 146 1.96 -3.88 11.58
C LEU A 146 1.19 -4.83 10.63
N PRO A 147 1.70 -5.12 9.41
CA PRO A 147 1.03 -6.04 8.48
C PRO A 147 0.82 -7.44 9.06
N ALA A 148 1.78 -7.97 9.81
CA ALA A 148 1.63 -9.27 10.46
C ALA A 148 0.48 -9.27 11.48
N THR A 149 0.32 -8.19 12.24
CA THR A 149 -0.77 -8.00 13.21
C THR A 149 -2.11 -7.87 12.51
N ASN A 150 -2.18 -7.12 11.41
CA ASN A 150 -3.41 -7.04 10.61
C ASN A 150 -3.83 -8.42 10.09
N ALA A 151 -2.88 -9.22 9.58
CA ALA A 151 -3.18 -10.55 9.05
C ALA A 151 -3.71 -11.52 10.13
N ARG A 152 -3.08 -11.56 11.30
CA ARG A 152 -3.54 -12.36 12.45
C ARG A 152 -4.93 -11.95 12.90
N TRP A 153 -5.19 -10.64 12.98
CA TRP A 153 -6.49 -10.12 13.35
C TRP A 153 -7.58 -10.56 12.37
N LEU A 154 -7.34 -10.42 11.07
CA LEU A 154 -8.35 -10.81 10.08
C LEU A 154 -8.65 -12.31 10.16
N ARG A 155 -7.63 -13.16 10.35
CA ARG A 155 -7.81 -14.61 10.57
C ARG A 155 -8.75 -14.86 11.75
N SER A 156 -8.52 -14.17 12.87
CA SER A 156 -9.30 -14.32 14.09
C SER A 156 -10.76 -13.90 13.90
N VAL A 157 -11.00 -12.69 13.39
CA VAL A 157 -12.36 -12.13 13.28
C VAL A 157 -13.23 -12.83 12.23
N THR A 158 -12.61 -13.53 11.27
CA THR A 158 -13.31 -14.27 10.21
C THR A 158 -13.39 -15.77 10.45
N GLY A 159 -12.84 -16.27 11.57
CA GLY A 159 -12.72 -17.71 11.80
C GLY A 159 -11.88 -18.43 10.73
N GLY A 160 -10.95 -17.71 10.08
CA GLY A 160 -10.12 -18.23 9.00
C GLY A 160 -10.84 -18.35 7.65
N ASN A 161 -12.01 -17.73 7.46
CA ASN A 161 -12.73 -17.74 6.19
C ASN A 161 -12.67 -16.38 5.47
N PRO A 162 -11.92 -16.23 4.36
CA PRO A 162 -11.85 -14.97 3.62
C PRO A 162 -13.20 -14.45 3.13
N ALA A 163 -14.21 -15.31 2.93
CA ALA A 163 -15.56 -14.89 2.49
C ALA A 163 -16.40 -14.19 3.58
N GLU A 164 -15.98 -14.28 4.85
CA GLU A 164 -16.66 -13.65 5.99
C GLU A 164 -16.20 -12.21 6.25
N VAL A 165 -15.35 -11.65 5.39
CA VAL A 165 -14.80 -10.31 5.57
C VAL A 165 -15.87 -9.24 5.33
N ASN A 166 -16.12 -8.46 6.37
CA ASN A 166 -17.01 -7.30 6.34
C ASN A 166 -16.38 -6.12 5.57
N VAL A 167 -17.24 -5.25 5.02
CA VAL A 167 -16.85 -4.02 4.32
C VAL A 167 -16.02 -3.08 5.21
N ALA A 168 -16.36 -3.01 6.50
CA ALA A 168 -15.72 -2.11 7.43
C ALA A 168 -15.67 -2.67 8.86
N TYR A 169 -14.70 -2.18 9.62
CA TYR A 169 -14.49 -2.53 11.02
C TYR A 169 -14.19 -1.26 11.81
N GLU A 170 -14.65 -1.21 13.06
CA GLU A 170 -14.08 -0.27 14.03
C GLU A 170 -12.63 -0.66 14.31
N LEU A 171 -11.81 0.28 14.81
CA LEU A 171 -10.37 0.03 14.98
C LEU A 171 -10.06 -1.03 16.03
N ASP A 172 -10.98 -1.26 16.98
CA ASP A 172 -10.92 -2.37 17.94
C ASP A 172 -11.23 -3.75 17.32
N GLY A 173 -11.57 -3.78 16.02
CA GLY A 173 -11.82 -5.00 15.25
C GLY A 173 -13.28 -5.42 15.18
N LYS A 174 -14.21 -4.71 15.84
CA LYS A 174 -15.65 -5.00 15.71
C LYS A 174 -16.15 -4.70 14.31
N GLN A 175 -17.04 -5.53 13.79
CA GLN A 175 -17.68 -5.30 12.51
C GLN A 175 -18.50 -4.01 12.54
N LYS A 176 -18.36 -3.18 11.50
CA LYS A 176 -19.17 -1.98 11.28
C LYS A 176 -20.21 -2.27 10.21
N GLY A 177 -21.45 -2.49 10.62
CA GLY A 177 -22.51 -3.01 9.75
C GLY A 177 -22.27 -4.49 9.39
N SER A 178 -23.10 -5.03 8.49
CA SER A 178 -23.13 -6.47 8.15
C SER A 178 -22.86 -6.78 6.68
N ASN A 179 -22.57 -5.76 5.86
CA ASN A 179 -22.29 -5.93 4.44
C ASN A 179 -20.89 -6.51 4.23
N ARG A 180 -20.77 -7.54 3.38
CA ARG A 180 -19.50 -8.20 3.06
C ARG A 180 -18.92 -7.68 1.75
N ASP A 181 -17.62 -7.46 1.74
CA ASP A 181 -16.84 -7.20 0.53
C ASP A 181 -15.36 -7.60 0.74
N PRO A 182 -15.05 -8.90 0.61
CA PRO A 182 -13.73 -9.45 0.87
C PRO A 182 -12.69 -9.00 -0.15
N ARG A 183 -13.08 -8.64 -1.39
CA ARG A 183 -12.14 -8.25 -2.47
C ARG A 183 -11.30 -7.03 -2.13
N VAL A 184 -11.74 -6.23 -1.18
CA VAL A 184 -11.07 -4.99 -0.79
C VAL A 184 -10.00 -5.23 0.27
N THR A 185 -10.26 -6.14 1.21
CA THR A 185 -9.43 -6.33 2.41
C THR A 185 -8.57 -7.59 2.31
N VAL A 186 -9.05 -8.66 1.67
CA VAL A 186 -8.31 -9.93 1.53
C VAL A 186 -6.97 -9.76 0.80
N PRO A 187 -6.90 -9.07 -0.38
CA PRO A 187 -5.63 -8.98 -1.09
C PRO A 187 -4.52 -8.23 -0.32
N PRO A 188 -4.77 -7.05 0.28
CA PRO A 188 -3.76 -6.39 1.10
C PRO A 188 -3.35 -7.21 2.33
N ILE A 189 -4.30 -7.90 2.97
CA ILE A 189 -4.02 -8.74 4.13
C ILE A 189 -3.16 -9.94 3.74
N ALA A 190 -3.36 -10.52 2.56
CA ALA A 190 -2.49 -11.57 2.04
C ALA A 190 -1.04 -11.07 1.90
N VAL A 191 -0.83 -9.86 1.37
CA VAL A 191 0.51 -9.25 1.38
C VAL A 191 1.03 -9.08 2.81
N GLY A 192 0.16 -8.67 3.73
CA GLY A 192 0.53 -8.54 5.14
C GLY A 192 0.93 -9.85 5.82
N ALA A 193 0.39 -10.99 5.37
CA ALA A 193 0.76 -12.31 5.88
C ALA A 193 2.15 -12.77 5.37
N MET A 194 2.63 -12.26 4.22
CA MET A 194 3.94 -12.63 3.66
C MET A 194 5.13 -12.23 4.54
N VAL A 195 4.94 -11.26 5.45
CA VAL A 195 6.03 -10.72 6.29
C VAL A 195 6.39 -11.61 7.49
N ASP A 196 5.63 -12.69 7.72
CA ASP A 196 5.77 -13.57 8.87
C ASP A 196 5.50 -15.02 8.48
N ALA A 197 6.57 -15.82 8.35
CA ALA A 197 6.51 -17.22 7.92
C ALA A 197 5.62 -18.10 8.81
N SER A 198 5.36 -17.71 10.06
CA SER A 198 4.41 -18.43 10.94
C SER A 198 2.96 -18.37 10.44
N GLN A 199 2.65 -17.49 9.49
CA GLN A 199 1.32 -17.31 8.90
C GLN A 199 1.15 -18.02 7.55
N GLN A 200 2.06 -18.91 7.16
CA GLN A 200 2.03 -19.57 5.83
C GLN A 200 0.69 -20.24 5.51
N GLU A 201 0.12 -21.01 6.45
CA GLU A 201 -1.18 -21.67 6.25
C GLU A 201 -2.31 -20.64 5.96
N TRP A 202 -2.26 -19.49 6.65
CA TRP A 202 -3.23 -18.42 6.43
C TRP A 202 -3.00 -17.71 5.08
N LEU A 203 -1.75 -17.44 4.73
CA LEU A 203 -1.37 -16.91 3.43
C LEU A 203 -1.86 -17.82 2.29
N ASP A 204 -1.67 -19.13 2.41
CA ASP A 204 -2.12 -20.12 1.44
C ASP A 204 -3.64 -20.11 1.29
N THR A 205 -4.37 -20.00 2.40
CA THR A 205 -5.84 -19.87 2.41
C THR A 205 -6.30 -18.62 1.69
N LEU A 206 -5.67 -17.46 1.98
CA LEU A 206 -5.98 -16.19 1.32
C LEU A 206 -5.68 -16.27 -0.18
N TYR A 207 -4.53 -16.81 -0.56
CA TYR A 207 -4.15 -16.97 -1.97
C TYR A 207 -5.08 -17.93 -2.72
N ALA A 208 -5.45 -19.05 -2.12
CA ALA A 208 -6.40 -20.00 -2.70
C ALA A 208 -7.76 -19.36 -2.97
N TRP A 209 -8.22 -18.47 -2.08
CA TRP A 209 -9.43 -17.69 -2.30
C TRP A 209 -9.26 -16.64 -3.42
N LEU A 210 -8.13 -15.93 -3.45
CA LEU A 210 -7.85 -14.87 -4.44
C LEU A 210 -7.73 -15.40 -5.86
N ARG A 211 -7.04 -16.54 -6.06
CA ARG A 211 -6.72 -17.06 -7.41
C ARG A 211 -7.93 -17.52 -8.23
N VAL A 212 -9.09 -17.72 -7.58
CA VAL A 212 -10.34 -18.11 -8.24
C VAL A 212 -11.30 -16.94 -8.44
N GLN A 213 -10.93 -15.73 -7.99
CA GLN A 213 -11.73 -14.53 -8.22
C GLN A 213 -11.56 -14.06 -9.67
N VAL A 214 -12.67 -13.65 -10.30
CA VAL A 214 -12.67 -13.15 -11.68
C VAL A 214 -13.02 -11.65 -11.67
N PRO A 215 -12.17 -10.77 -12.23
CA PRO A 215 -12.46 -9.34 -12.35
C PRO A 215 -13.76 -9.09 -13.11
N GLY A 216 -14.54 -8.10 -12.66
CA GLY A 216 -15.82 -7.73 -13.28
C GLY A 216 -16.96 -8.74 -13.10
N VAL A 217 -16.72 -9.90 -12.47
CA VAL A 217 -17.74 -10.92 -12.22
C VAL A 217 -18.09 -10.95 -10.74
N GLU A 218 -19.39 -10.95 -10.44
CA GLU A 218 -19.88 -11.20 -9.08
C GLU A 218 -19.60 -12.66 -8.68
N THR A 219 -18.97 -12.84 -7.53
CA THR A 219 -18.70 -14.15 -6.94
C THR A 219 -19.38 -14.21 -5.58
N PRO A 220 -19.73 -15.41 -5.06
CA PRO A 220 -20.34 -15.52 -3.74
C PRO A 220 -19.57 -14.74 -2.67
N GLY A 221 -20.21 -13.73 -2.09
CA GLY A 221 -19.64 -12.87 -1.07
C GLY A 221 -18.82 -11.67 -1.58
N ALA A 222 -18.57 -11.51 -2.88
CA ALA A 222 -17.79 -10.38 -3.41
C ALA A 222 -18.42 -9.75 -4.65
N ARG A 223 -18.55 -8.42 -4.63
CA ARG A 223 -19.14 -7.64 -5.73
C ARG A 223 -18.06 -7.21 -6.72
N PRO A 224 -18.38 -7.16 -8.02
CA PRO A 224 -17.46 -6.61 -9.01
C PRO A 224 -17.26 -5.12 -8.70
N SER A 225 -16.01 -4.69 -8.59
CA SER A 225 -15.70 -3.28 -8.44
C SER A 225 -14.34 -2.99 -9.05
N TYR A 226 -14.27 -1.90 -9.82
CA TYR A 226 -13.00 -1.38 -10.34
C TYR A 226 -11.94 -1.29 -9.24
N PHE A 227 -12.33 -0.79 -8.07
CA PHE A 227 -11.44 -0.63 -6.94
C PHE A 227 -10.91 -1.97 -6.40
N GLY A 228 -11.81 -2.90 -6.08
CA GLY A 228 -11.43 -4.21 -5.54
C GLY A 228 -10.59 -5.00 -6.53
N ASP A 229 -10.95 -4.99 -7.81
CA ASP A 229 -10.22 -5.72 -8.85
C ASP A 229 -8.81 -5.12 -9.08
N ALA A 230 -8.66 -3.79 -9.06
CA ALA A 230 -7.36 -3.13 -9.20
C ALA A 230 -6.44 -3.39 -7.98
N VAL A 231 -7.00 -3.34 -6.76
CA VAL A 231 -6.26 -3.69 -5.53
C VAL A 231 -5.85 -5.15 -5.55
N MET A 232 -6.76 -6.04 -5.94
CA MET A 232 -6.50 -7.47 -6.06
C MET A 232 -5.37 -7.76 -7.04
N LEU A 233 -5.43 -7.23 -8.26
CA LEU A 233 -4.37 -7.40 -9.26
C LEU A 233 -3.01 -6.94 -8.72
N SER A 234 -2.99 -5.74 -8.11
CA SER A 234 -1.75 -5.17 -7.56
C SER A 234 -1.15 -6.05 -6.46
N CYS A 235 -1.99 -6.57 -5.56
CA CYS A 235 -1.53 -7.47 -4.49
C CYS A 235 -1.15 -8.85 -5.02
N MET A 236 -1.84 -9.38 -6.03
CA MET A 236 -1.50 -10.66 -6.67
C MET A 236 -0.13 -10.62 -7.36
N LEU A 237 0.25 -9.48 -7.94
CA LEU A 237 1.61 -9.28 -8.44
C LEU A 237 2.65 -9.40 -7.31
N VAL A 238 2.37 -8.83 -6.12
CA VAL A 238 3.25 -8.98 -4.94
C VAL A 238 3.30 -10.44 -4.48
N LEU A 239 2.14 -11.07 -4.28
CA LEU A 239 2.01 -12.46 -3.79
C LEU A 239 2.75 -13.48 -4.66
N THR A 240 2.82 -13.22 -5.97
CA THR A 240 3.45 -14.11 -6.95
C THR A 240 4.90 -13.75 -7.27
N GLY A 241 5.49 -12.78 -6.55
CA GLY A 241 6.88 -12.35 -6.78
C GLY A 241 7.09 -11.51 -8.05
N ASN A 242 6.01 -11.00 -8.66
CA ASN A 242 6.02 -10.16 -9.87
C ASN A 242 5.99 -8.65 -9.56
N MET A 243 6.28 -8.26 -8.31
CA MET A 243 6.47 -6.88 -7.89
C MET A 243 7.74 -6.77 -7.01
N PRO A 244 8.94 -7.04 -7.57
CA PRO A 244 10.21 -6.82 -6.85
C PRO A 244 10.39 -5.32 -6.56
N ASP A 245 11.46 -4.91 -5.89
CA ASP A 245 11.78 -3.49 -5.74
C ASP A 245 12.01 -2.86 -7.12
N LEU A 246 10.93 -2.27 -7.65
CA LEU A 246 10.84 -1.90 -9.06
C LEU A 246 11.75 -0.71 -9.38
N ALA A 247 12.08 0.12 -8.38
CA ALA A 247 12.94 1.28 -8.56
C ALA A 247 14.44 0.93 -8.52
N SER A 248 14.79 -0.25 -7.99
CA SER A 248 16.16 -0.80 -7.98
C SER A 248 16.41 -1.86 -9.04
N LEU A 249 15.44 -2.13 -9.93
CA LEU A 249 15.61 -3.04 -11.05
C LEU A 249 16.81 -2.63 -11.93
N PRO A 250 17.62 -3.59 -12.40
CA PRO A 250 18.65 -3.31 -13.38
C PRO A 250 18.00 -2.77 -14.66
N PRO A 251 18.69 -1.87 -15.40
CA PRO A 251 18.24 -1.43 -16.71
C PRO A 251 17.94 -2.64 -17.60
N ALA A 252 16.88 -2.57 -18.41
CA ALA A 252 16.72 -3.59 -19.44
C ALA A 252 17.95 -3.59 -20.35
N PRO A 253 18.43 -4.77 -20.78
CA PRO A 253 19.51 -4.83 -21.75
C PRO A 253 19.09 -4.06 -23.01
N ALA A 254 20.01 -3.24 -23.54
CA ALA A 254 19.77 -2.51 -24.77
C ALA A 254 19.25 -3.48 -25.83
N ARG A 255 18.13 -3.15 -26.50
CA ARG A 255 17.71 -3.92 -27.67
C ARG A 255 18.87 -3.89 -28.65
N GLN A 256 19.52 -5.04 -28.89
CA GLN A 256 20.28 -5.19 -30.11
C GLN A 256 19.28 -4.97 -31.24
N ALA A 257 19.44 -3.87 -31.97
CA ALA A 257 18.72 -3.66 -33.19
C ALA A 257 19.16 -4.79 -34.14
N HIS A 258 18.39 -5.88 -34.18
CA HIS A 258 18.45 -6.83 -35.27
C HIS A 258 17.87 -6.13 -36.50
N LEU A 259 18.67 -5.25 -37.09
CA LEU A 259 18.52 -4.87 -38.48
C LEU A 259 18.94 -6.10 -39.28
N SER A 260 17.99 -6.99 -39.55
CA SER A 260 18.15 -7.95 -40.64
C SER A 260 18.19 -7.15 -41.94
N PRO A 261 19.28 -7.22 -42.73
CA PRO A 261 19.26 -6.70 -44.08
C PRO A 261 18.30 -7.56 -44.90
N LEU A 262 17.31 -6.91 -45.53
CA LEU A 262 16.61 -7.47 -46.70
C LEU A 262 17.48 -7.31 -47.93
#